data_AF-A0A349SMP8-F1
#
_entry.id   AF-A0A349SMP8-F1
#
_cell.length_a   1.000
_cell.length_b   1.000
_cell.length_c   1.000
_cell.angle_alpha   90.00
_cell.angle_beta   90.00
_cell.angle_gamma   90.00
#
_symmetry.space_group_name_H-M   'P 1'
#
loop_
_entity.id
_entity.type
_entity.pdbx_description
1 polymer ?
#
loop_
_entity_poly.entity_id
_entity_poly.type
_entity_poly.pdbx_seq_one_letter_code
_entity_poly.pdbx_strand_id
1 'polypeptide(L)'
;MPTVPWGYVCHKKPKTRQSHPGGVTAYWPVSRHGPGHFNGSLVIPVQDANGVIHEVYGRKLLDNLRPGTPKHTYLPGPHAVVFNEVGLNNTDEVILCELLIDALTFWRWGFRHVTTSYGINGFTDELLQVLLTNKIKRVLIAYDRDEAGIKPLWK
;
A
#
# COMPACT_ATOMS: atom_id res chain seq x y z
N MET A 1 1.12 -11.53 19.38
CA MET A 1 0.54 -11.17 18.06
C MET A 1 1.54 -11.59 17.01
N PRO A 2 1.20 -12.43 16.03
CA PRO A 2 2.15 -12.78 14.98
C PRO A 2 2.50 -11.50 14.21
N THR A 3 3.78 -11.16 14.18
CA THR A 3 4.32 -10.06 13.40
C THR A 3 4.17 -10.43 11.92
N VAL A 4 3.15 -9.91 11.26
CA VAL A 4 3.10 -9.95 9.79
C VAL A 4 4.24 -9.05 9.30
N PRO A 5 5.25 -9.55 8.56
CA PRO A 5 6.31 -8.71 8.06
C PRO A 5 5.71 -7.76 7.02
N TRP A 6 5.63 -6.48 7.36
CA TRP A 6 5.23 -5.43 6.42
C TRP A 6 6.37 -5.22 5.43
N GLY A 7 6.30 -5.94 4.32
CA GLY A 7 7.07 -5.69 3.11
C GLY A 7 8.31 -6.57 2.89
N TYR A 8 8.70 -6.67 1.63
CA TYR A 8 9.81 -7.48 1.12
C TYR A 8 10.52 -6.75 -0.02
N VAL A 9 11.81 -7.02 -0.23
CA VAL A 9 12.54 -6.50 -1.40
C VAL A 9 12.39 -7.46 -2.57
N CYS A 10 11.85 -6.97 -3.69
CA CYS A 10 11.76 -7.73 -4.92
C CYS A 10 13.01 -7.56 -5.78
N HIS A 11 13.90 -8.55 -5.73
CA HIS A 11 15.05 -8.64 -6.63
C HIS A 11 14.65 -9.08 -8.04
N LYS A 12 15.60 -8.99 -8.98
CA LYS A 12 15.44 -9.59 -10.33
C LYS A 12 15.01 -11.04 -10.21
N LYS A 13 14.13 -11.45 -11.13
CA LYS A 13 13.54 -12.79 -11.24
C LYS A 13 14.57 -13.87 -10.82
N PRO A 14 14.40 -14.53 -9.67
CA PRO A 14 15.30 -15.60 -9.27
C PRO A 14 15.15 -16.78 -10.25
N LYS A 15 16.23 -17.51 -10.52
CA LYS A 15 16.21 -18.67 -11.43
C LYS A 15 15.40 -19.85 -10.89
N THR A 16 15.01 -19.83 -9.61
CA THR A 16 14.26 -20.90 -8.94
C THR A 16 13.09 -20.35 -8.11
N ARG A 17 12.05 -21.16 -7.94
CA ARG A 17 10.83 -20.85 -7.16
C ARG A 17 11.21 -20.84 -5.68
N GLN A 18 10.95 -19.74 -4.97
CA GLN A 18 11.22 -19.63 -3.53
C GLN A 18 9.93 -19.74 -2.71
N SER A 19 9.89 -20.64 -1.74
CA SER A 19 8.89 -20.69 -0.67
C SER A 19 9.34 -19.80 0.49
N HIS A 20 8.45 -18.93 0.99
CA HIS A 20 8.75 -18.09 2.16
C HIS A 20 8.20 -18.72 3.44
N PRO A 21 8.95 -18.70 4.56
CA PRO A 21 8.48 -19.20 5.84
C PRO A 21 7.40 -18.26 6.39
N GLY A 22 6.18 -18.78 6.60
CA GLY A 22 5.08 -18.01 7.19
C GLY A 22 3.67 -18.36 6.69
N GLY A 23 3.50 -19.30 5.76
CA GLY A 23 2.17 -19.74 5.30
C GLY A 23 1.37 -18.71 4.49
N VAL A 24 1.90 -17.50 4.30
CA VAL A 24 1.33 -16.50 3.41
C VAL A 24 1.56 -16.96 1.97
N THR A 25 0.53 -17.50 1.34
CA THR A 25 0.53 -17.80 -0.09
C THR A 25 0.40 -16.48 -0.84
N ALA A 26 1.50 -15.74 -0.97
CA ALA A 26 1.54 -14.62 -1.89
C ALA A 26 1.53 -15.20 -3.31
N TYR A 27 0.42 -14.99 -4.03
CA TYR A 27 0.41 -15.16 -5.48
C TYR A 27 1.38 -14.14 -6.06
N TRP A 28 2.63 -14.54 -6.21
CA TRP A 28 3.64 -13.75 -6.88
C TRP A 28 3.12 -13.46 -8.29
N PRO A 29 2.91 -12.19 -8.69
CA PRO A 29 2.57 -11.87 -10.07
C PRO A 29 3.82 -12.11 -10.92
N VAL A 30 4.09 -13.39 -11.22
CA VAL A 30 5.19 -13.79 -12.09
C VAL A 30 4.69 -13.50 -13.50
N SER A 31 5.11 -12.38 -14.08
CA SER A 31 5.03 -12.23 -15.52
C SER A 31 5.79 -13.41 -16.17
N ARG A 32 5.10 -14.21 -17.00
CA ARG A 32 5.74 -15.28 -17.78
C ARG A 32 6.66 -14.72 -18.88
N HIS A 33 6.44 -13.47 -19.31
CA HIS A 33 7.14 -12.82 -20.42
C HIS A 33 7.64 -11.43 -19.99
N GLY A 34 8.83 -11.35 -19.40
CA GLY A 34 9.50 -10.08 -19.04
C GLY A 34 9.93 -9.93 -17.57
N PRO A 35 10.55 -8.79 -17.20
CA PRO A 35 10.80 -8.43 -15.81
C PRO A 35 9.47 -8.39 -15.05
N GLY A 36 9.43 -8.96 -13.83
CA GLY A 36 8.24 -8.87 -12.99
C GLY A 36 7.86 -7.42 -12.71
N HIS A 37 6.56 -7.14 -12.62
CA HIS A 37 5.97 -5.79 -12.45
C HIS A 37 6.66 -4.97 -11.34
N PHE A 38 7.04 -5.63 -10.25
CA PHE A 38 7.66 -5.02 -9.07
C PHE A 38 9.19 -5.18 -8.98
N ASN A 39 9.87 -5.57 -10.06
CA ASN A 39 11.31 -5.77 -10.04
C ASN A 39 12.07 -4.49 -9.62
N GLY A 40 12.97 -4.61 -8.64
CA GLY A 40 13.75 -3.49 -8.11
C GLY A 40 12.95 -2.57 -7.19
N SER A 41 11.84 -3.07 -6.64
CA SER A 41 11.00 -2.33 -5.70
C SER A 41 11.07 -2.92 -4.29
N LEU A 42 10.94 -2.06 -3.27
CA LEU A 42 10.31 -2.44 -2.01
C LEU A 42 8.85 -2.76 -2.30
N VAL A 43 8.38 -3.90 -1.83
CA VAL A 43 7.03 -4.40 -2.08
C VAL A 43 6.27 -4.50 -0.77
N ILE A 44 5.08 -3.92 -0.71
CA ILE A 44 4.21 -3.92 0.47
C ILE A 44 2.88 -4.57 0.05
N PRO A 45 2.53 -5.74 0.62
CA PRO A 45 1.22 -6.35 0.37
C PRO A 45 0.14 -5.60 1.14
N VAL A 46 -1.05 -5.51 0.56
CA VAL A 46 -2.27 -5.09 1.25
C VAL A 46 -3.17 -6.31 1.41
N GLN A 47 -3.54 -6.56 2.65
CA GLN A 47 -4.30 -7.75 3.04
C GLN A 47 -5.64 -7.35 3.65
N ASP A 48 -6.65 -8.18 3.43
CA ASP A 48 -7.90 -8.10 4.17
C ASP A 48 -7.72 -8.61 5.62
N ALA A 49 -8.80 -8.55 6.41
CA ALA A 49 -8.83 -9.03 7.79
C ALA A 49 -8.54 -10.54 7.93
N ASN A 50 -8.68 -11.33 6.87
CA ASN A 50 -8.36 -12.76 6.84
C ASN A 50 -6.90 -13.04 6.43
N GLY A 51 -6.11 -11.99 6.15
CA GLY A 51 -4.73 -12.10 5.70
C GLY A 51 -4.58 -12.42 4.21
N VAL A 52 -5.66 -12.38 3.43
CA VAL A 52 -5.63 -12.59 1.98
C VAL A 52 -5.12 -11.32 1.31
N ILE A 53 -4.12 -11.46 0.43
CA ILE A 53 -3.55 -10.35 -0.32
C ILE A 53 -4.44 -10.04 -1.51
N HIS A 54 -4.93 -8.79 -1.59
CA HIS A 54 -5.74 -8.30 -2.72
C HIS A 54 -5.04 -7.22 -3.54
N GLU A 55 -4.08 -6.52 -2.95
CA GLU A 55 -3.32 -5.46 -3.62
C GLU A 55 -1.84 -5.54 -3.23
N VAL A 56 -0.96 -5.04 -4.09
CA VAL A 56 0.47 -4.97 -3.85
C VAL A 56 1.01 -3.62 -4.31
N TYR A 57 1.59 -2.87 -3.39
CA TYR A 57 2.33 -1.66 -3.69
C TYR A 57 3.81 -1.95 -3.91
N GLY A 58 4.40 -1.30 -4.90
CA GLY A 58 5.83 -1.31 -5.17
C GLY A 58 6.43 0.09 -5.24
N ARG A 59 7.43 0.37 -4.38
CA ARG A 59 8.28 1.56 -4.44
C ARG A 59 9.64 1.22 -5.01
N LYS A 60 10.06 1.85 -6.11
CA LYS A 60 11.40 1.68 -6.66
C LYS A 60 12.46 2.10 -5.65
N LEU A 61 13.49 1.26 -5.49
CA LEU A 61 14.58 1.49 -4.53
C LEU A 61 15.60 2.53 -4.99
N LEU A 62 15.71 2.72 -6.30
CA LEU A 62 16.70 3.60 -6.91
C LEU A 62 16.00 4.79 -7.59
N ASP A 63 16.70 5.92 -7.63
CA ASP A 63 16.22 7.13 -8.30
C ASP A 63 16.74 7.26 -9.74
N ASN A 64 17.80 6.54 -10.12
CA ASN A 64 18.38 6.55 -11.46
C ASN A 64 17.62 5.64 -12.45
N LEU A 65 16.30 5.82 -12.50
CA LEU A 65 15.41 5.01 -13.33
C LEU A 65 15.44 5.47 -14.79
N ARG A 66 15.05 4.58 -15.70
CA ARG A 66 14.82 4.96 -17.10
C ARG A 66 13.71 6.02 -17.16
N PRO A 67 13.81 7.03 -18.04
CA PRO A 67 12.76 8.03 -18.20
C PRO A 67 11.37 7.39 -18.36
N GLY A 68 10.38 7.95 -17.66
CA GLY A 68 9.00 7.44 -17.66
C GLY A 68 8.74 6.22 -16.77
N THR A 69 9.74 5.67 -16.07
CA THR A 69 9.51 4.58 -15.11
C THR A 69 8.80 5.14 -13.87
N PRO A 70 7.60 4.66 -13.49
CA PRO A 70 6.94 5.11 -12.27
C PRO A 70 7.76 4.71 -11.03
N LYS A 71 7.95 5.65 -10.11
CA LYS A 71 8.57 5.34 -8.79
C LYS A 71 7.64 4.51 -7.90
N HIS A 72 6.35 4.65 -8.10
CA HIS A 72 5.29 4.00 -7.34
C HIS A 72 4.40 3.22 -8.30
N THR A 73 4.08 1.98 -7.93
CA THR A 73 3.33 1.05 -8.77
C THR A 73 2.39 0.22 -7.91
N TYR A 74 1.22 -0.10 -8.45
CA TYR A 74 0.23 -1.01 -7.86
C TYR A 74 -0.04 -2.16 -8.81
N LEU A 75 -0.81 -3.19 -8.41
CA LEU A 75 -1.29 -4.18 -9.37
C LEU A 75 -2.16 -3.50 -10.45
N PRO A 76 -2.17 -4.03 -11.68
CA PRO A 76 -3.09 -3.55 -12.69
C PRO A 76 -4.55 -3.77 -12.27
N GLY A 77 -5.37 -2.74 -12.37
CA GLY A 77 -6.80 -2.79 -12.03
C GLY A 77 -7.17 -1.75 -10.97
N PRO A 78 -8.44 -1.75 -10.52
CA PRO A 78 -8.86 -0.94 -9.39
C PRO A 78 -8.15 -1.36 -8.10
N HIS A 79 -7.86 -0.39 -7.23
CA HIS A 79 -7.39 -0.70 -5.88
C HIS A 79 -8.46 -1.45 -5.10
N ALA A 80 -8.03 -2.47 -4.36
CA ALA A 80 -8.89 -3.31 -3.56
C ALA A 80 -8.42 -3.30 -2.10
N VAL A 81 -9.37 -3.44 -1.18
CA VAL A 81 -9.22 -3.46 0.28
C VAL A 81 -8.65 -2.16 0.86
N VAL A 82 -8.82 -1.96 2.17
CA VAL A 82 -8.27 -0.80 2.89
C VAL A 82 -6.98 -1.20 3.59
N PHE A 83 -5.87 -0.50 3.28
CA PHE A 83 -4.63 -0.69 4.00
C PHE A 83 -4.81 -0.38 5.49
N ASN A 84 -4.40 -1.34 6.34
CA ASN A 84 -4.45 -1.23 7.79
C ASN A 84 -5.87 -0.96 8.33
N GLU A 85 -6.90 -1.54 7.72
CA GLU A 85 -8.30 -1.42 8.16
C GLU A 85 -8.49 -1.69 9.66
N VAL A 86 -7.85 -2.74 10.19
CA VAL A 86 -7.90 -3.09 11.62
C VAL A 86 -7.41 -1.95 12.52
N GLY A 87 -6.44 -1.17 12.05
CA GLY A 87 -5.92 0.01 12.75
C GLY A 87 -6.90 1.17 12.83
N LEU A 88 -7.97 1.14 12.04
CA LEU A 88 -9.04 2.14 12.02
C LEU A 88 -10.21 1.80 12.95
N ASN A 89 -10.16 0.63 13.60
CA ASN A 89 -11.15 0.25 14.60
C ASN A 89 -10.97 1.05 15.90
N ASN A 90 -12.07 1.41 16.55
CA ASN A 90 -12.10 2.06 17.87
C ASN A 90 -11.31 3.38 17.97
N THR A 91 -11.21 4.14 16.88
CA THR A 91 -10.64 5.49 16.86
C THR A 91 -11.65 6.47 16.27
N ASP A 92 -11.62 7.72 16.72
CA ASP A 92 -12.41 8.81 16.15
C ASP A 92 -11.63 9.61 15.10
N GLU A 93 -10.34 9.30 14.91
CA GLU A 93 -9.43 10.02 14.03
C GLU A 93 -8.59 9.06 13.18
N VAL A 94 -8.32 9.44 11.93
CA VAL A 94 -7.43 8.72 11.02
C VAL A 94 -6.41 9.67 10.40
N ILE A 95 -5.18 9.19 10.20
CA ILE A 95 -4.18 9.83 9.34
C ILE A 95 -4.30 9.21 7.95
N LEU A 96 -4.60 10.04 6.94
CA LEU A 96 -4.73 9.63 5.55
C LEU A 96 -3.50 10.08 4.77
N CYS A 97 -2.68 9.11 4.38
CA CYS A 97 -1.47 9.34 3.59
C CYS A 97 -1.71 9.11 2.10
N GLU A 98 -0.86 9.71 1.27
CA GLU A 98 -0.97 9.54 -0.17
C GLU A 98 -0.59 8.11 -0.57
N LEU A 99 0.51 7.59 0.00
CA LEU A 99 1.03 6.26 -0.35
C LEU A 99 1.32 5.41 0.89
N LEU A 100 1.43 4.08 0.68
CA LEU A 100 1.65 3.11 1.74
C LEU A 100 2.96 3.34 2.50
N ILE A 101 4.01 3.81 1.82
CA ILE A 101 5.32 4.01 2.46
C ILE A 101 5.28 5.16 3.49
N ASP A 102 4.44 6.16 3.25
CA ASP A 102 4.25 7.29 4.17
C ASP A 102 3.39 6.83 5.36
N ALA A 103 2.33 6.05 5.09
CA ALA A 103 1.53 5.42 6.14
C ALA A 103 2.37 4.51 7.05
N LEU A 104 3.28 3.71 6.48
CA LEU A 104 4.21 2.88 7.24
C LEU A 104 5.20 3.72 8.07
N THR A 105 5.53 4.94 7.66
CA THR A 105 6.35 5.85 8.46
C THR A 105 5.62 6.22 9.74
N PHE A 106 4.38 6.70 9.66
CA PHE A 106 3.53 6.95 10.82
C PHE A 106 3.36 5.71 11.70
N TRP A 107 3.11 4.56 11.07
CA TRP A 107 3.00 3.29 11.78
C TRP A 107 4.30 2.96 12.54
N ARG A 108 5.47 3.12 11.91
CA ARG A 108 6.76 2.88 12.58
C ARG A 108 6.94 3.75 13.83
N TRP A 109 6.38 4.96 13.82
CA TRP A 109 6.43 5.94 14.91
C TRP A 109 5.31 5.79 15.96
N GLY A 110 4.46 4.78 15.86
CA GLY A 110 3.46 4.45 16.89
C GLY A 110 2.03 4.86 16.53
N PHE A 111 1.81 5.59 15.45
CA PHE A 111 0.47 5.96 14.99
C PHE A 111 -0.18 4.76 14.28
N ARG A 112 -1.10 4.08 14.96
CA ARG A 112 -1.76 2.87 14.44
C ARG A 112 -3.02 3.16 13.62
N HIS A 113 -3.62 4.34 13.80
CA HIS A 113 -4.81 4.82 13.07
C HIS A 113 -4.42 5.52 11.76
N VAL A 114 -3.68 4.82 10.90
CA VAL A 114 -3.17 5.37 9.63
C VAL A 114 -3.58 4.49 8.46
N THR A 115 -3.98 5.12 7.35
CA THR A 115 -4.30 4.46 6.10
C THR A 115 -3.83 5.29 4.90
N THR A 116 -4.20 4.88 3.68
CA THR A 116 -3.79 5.54 2.45
C THR A 116 -4.91 5.58 1.42
N SER A 117 -4.86 6.58 0.55
CA SER A 117 -5.72 6.75 -0.62
C SER A 117 -5.11 6.19 -1.91
N TYR A 118 -4.03 5.43 -1.85
CA TYR A 118 -3.41 4.79 -3.03
C TYR A 118 -2.93 5.77 -4.13
N GLY A 119 -2.57 7.00 -3.76
CA GLY A 119 -2.21 8.10 -4.66
C GLY A 119 -3.37 9.08 -4.86
N ILE A 120 -3.10 10.26 -5.41
CA ILE A 120 -4.04 11.40 -5.53
C ILE A 120 -5.45 11.15 -6.15
N ASN A 121 -5.64 10.01 -6.81
CA ASN A 121 -6.91 9.61 -7.45
C ASN A 121 -7.39 8.22 -7.00
N GLY A 122 -6.75 7.60 -6.00
CA GLY A 122 -7.04 6.22 -5.56
C GLY A 122 -7.97 6.09 -4.36
N PHE A 123 -8.62 7.16 -3.89
CA PHE A 123 -9.55 7.10 -2.75
C PHE A 123 -10.79 6.35 -3.20
N THR A 124 -10.92 5.15 -2.65
CA THR A 124 -11.97 4.19 -3.05
C THR A 124 -13.24 4.38 -2.23
N ASP A 125 -14.38 3.95 -2.78
CA ASP A 125 -15.64 3.82 -2.04
C ASP A 125 -15.52 2.88 -0.83
N GLU A 126 -14.67 1.85 -0.92
CA GLU A 126 -14.40 0.93 0.19
C GLU A 126 -13.75 1.64 1.39
N LEU A 127 -12.74 2.47 1.12
CA LEU A 127 -12.14 3.36 2.14
C LEU A 127 -13.19 4.29 2.74
N LEU A 128 -14.02 4.94 1.93
CA LEU A 128 -15.11 5.79 2.43
C LEU A 128 -16.04 5.01 3.36
N GLN A 129 -16.46 3.80 2.94
CA GLN A 129 -17.34 2.95 3.73
C GLN A 129 -16.71 2.55 5.07
N VAL A 130 -15.41 2.23 5.09
CA VAL A 130 -14.68 1.92 6.33
C VAL A 130 -14.66 3.13 7.27
N LEU A 131 -14.41 4.34 6.76
CA LEU A 131 -14.43 5.57 7.56
C LEU A 131 -15.82 5.84 8.15
N LEU A 132 -16.88 5.65 7.36
CA LEU A 132 -18.27 5.83 7.79
C LEU A 132 -18.69 4.78 8.82
N THR A 133 -18.41 3.50 8.57
CA THR A 133 -18.74 2.39 9.49
C THR A 133 -18.04 2.55 10.83
N ASN A 134 -16.77 2.97 10.83
CA ASN A 134 -16.01 3.24 12.07
C ASN A 134 -16.38 4.57 12.73
N LYS A 135 -17.29 5.36 12.13
CA LYS A 135 -17.73 6.67 12.64
C LYS A 135 -16.55 7.63 12.87
N ILE A 136 -15.56 7.60 11.98
CA ILE A 136 -14.41 8.50 12.04
C ILE A 136 -14.90 9.95 11.98
N LYS A 137 -14.49 10.74 12.96
CA LYS A 137 -14.90 12.15 13.13
C LYS A 137 -13.91 13.11 12.48
N ARG A 138 -12.63 12.72 12.37
CA ARG A 138 -11.55 13.56 11.83
C ARG A 138 -10.64 12.76 10.92
N VAL A 139 -10.31 13.35 9.77
CA VAL A 139 -9.34 12.82 8.81
C VAL A 139 -8.20 13.83 8.71
N LEU A 140 -7.01 13.45 9.18
CA LEU A 140 -5.78 14.23 9.06
C LEU A 140 -5.09 13.86 7.74
N ILE A 141 -5.13 14.76 6.76
CA ILE A 141 -4.53 14.50 5.45
C ILE A 141 -3.03 14.81 5.51
N ALA A 142 -2.21 13.79 5.23
CA ALA A 142 -0.76 13.85 5.24
C ALA A 142 -0.21 13.50 3.85
N TYR A 143 -0.50 14.37 2.87
CA TYR A 143 0.02 14.26 1.50
C TYR A 143 1.27 15.11 1.32
N ASP A 144 1.98 14.85 0.23
CA ASP A 144 3.13 15.66 -0.15
C ASP A 144 2.71 17.11 -0.38
N ARG A 145 3.61 18.04 -0.03
CA ARG A 145 3.37 19.48 -0.21
C ARG A 145 3.71 19.90 -1.63
N ASP A 146 3.02 19.30 -2.60
CA ASP A 146 3.06 19.67 -4.00
C ASP A 146 1.67 20.07 -4.51
N GLU A 147 1.57 20.45 -5.78
CA GLU A 147 0.30 20.91 -6.34
C GLU A 147 -0.80 19.83 -6.23
N ALA A 148 -0.43 18.57 -6.44
CA ALA A 148 -1.36 17.45 -6.44
C ALA A 148 -1.83 17.10 -5.01
N GLY A 149 -0.94 17.17 -4.03
CA GLY A 149 -1.27 16.97 -2.63
C GLY A 149 -2.04 18.12 -1.98
N ILE A 150 -1.86 19.36 -2.44
CA ILE A 150 -2.62 20.54 -1.95
C ILE A 150 -4.05 20.58 -2.50
N LYS A 151 -4.25 20.16 -3.76
CA LYS A 151 -5.57 20.12 -4.41
C LYS A 151 -5.86 18.71 -4.93
N PRO A 152 -6.08 17.75 -4.04
CA PRO A 152 -6.28 16.39 -4.49
C PRO A 152 -7.68 16.25 -5.10
N LEU A 153 -7.81 15.42 -6.13
CA LEU A 153 -8.92 15.45 -7.10
C LEU A 153 -10.09 14.52 -6.74
N TRP A 154 -10.28 14.21 -5.47
CA TRP A 154 -11.42 13.41 -5.01
C TRP A 154 -12.73 14.15 -5.31
N LYS A 155 -13.69 13.47 -5.95
CA LYS A 155 -15.04 13.99 -6.25
C LYS A 155 -16.04 13.54 -5.21
#